data_AF-A0A0J7I2Q2-F1
#
_entry.id   AF-A0A0J7I2Q2-F1
#
_cell.length_a   1.000
_cell.length_b   1.000
_cell.length_c   1.000
_cell.angle_alpha   90.00
_cell.angle_beta   90.00
_cell.angle_gamma   90.00
#
_symmetry.space_group_name_H-M   'P 1'
#
loop_
_entity.id
_entity.type
_entity.pdbx_description
1 polymer ?
#
loop_
_entity_poly.entity_id
_entity_poly.type
_entity_poly.pdbx_seq_one_letter_code
_entity_poly.pdbx_strand_id
1 'polypeptide(L)'
;MKYFVAVYQKLKNIYMSQSSMENDLSMICPSLRVYENEELELLKPQSLLNDEQKKALSIIKKQNVAYELNSVPISPNFWDLNPNNSLFDIYRDILDKNNLKNLEENLNQVLENKSTVLFDAKNSDTKEFKAYKKYRTLYEDTINKVSDHLLLFDGLDTDEEKSNWNDRLISLNNLKELAFSEWKVKGSKDLIEKELARINKSSDADLYLAMAQNAKHIFEAAEKTDVINNASIHDINFIPYDFMENESGWNSMRIEKSELEGLHSEAKNNNENIPTEILSIDYDESMIQAVEVEYSFVHLKRNWFNKNFMLSEHFEWKEPKKISDGQTISNDFKLPAFPKTMILIKNLKVILDPSIINASVSNTEQLVYFGPMVMKQQVFVNKSNNQKFLKAITNVKTIKSDQLNYLAKKTMIADAQKVAVLNTNFSAKMESVETLKTDNNAAFAGKINTGNILGNIKNLRPLTPVPHGASPVQPSPQPSNPIKVPWGSWGPKFPTIPTPTPTPIPVPVPQPPLGAIVQFKVSDKINNDPIYKCAISIKGTNNNRIFEIESNEIGIISQLIPIGEYSIELRIDDYAVLNQNFSVNNATPINLEYKLQREEVKFKSFFLIGMICERMPRIPVD
;
A
#
# COMPACT_ATOMS: atom_id res chain seq x y z
N MET A 1 -20.33 -5.67 9.05
CA MET A 1 -18.89 -5.95 8.77
C MET A 1 -18.46 -7.38 9.12
N LYS A 2 -19.36 -8.37 9.17
CA LYS A 2 -19.07 -9.74 9.62
C LYS A 2 -18.04 -10.43 8.73
N TYR A 3 -18.25 -10.32 7.41
CA TYR A 3 -17.49 -11.10 6.44
C TYR A 3 -16.18 -10.46 6.00
N PHE A 4 -16.02 -9.14 6.11
CA PHE A 4 -14.71 -8.49 5.95
C PHE A 4 -13.75 -8.94 7.05
N VAL A 5 -14.21 -8.92 8.31
CA VAL A 5 -13.44 -9.42 9.47
C VAL A 5 -13.14 -10.91 9.32
N ALA A 6 -14.09 -11.71 8.82
CA ALA A 6 -13.86 -13.13 8.56
C ALA A 6 -12.79 -13.37 7.47
N VAL A 7 -12.81 -12.62 6.37
CA VAL A 7 -11.78 -12.69 5.32
C VAL A 7 -10.41 -12.34 5.90
N TYR A 8 -10.31 -11.26 6.67
CA TYR A 8 -9.07 -10.90 7.34
C TYR A 8 -8.59 -11.99 8.32
N GLN A 9 -9.50 -12.54 9.15
CA GLN A 9 -9.18 -13.62 10.08
C GLN A 9 -8.65 -14.87 9.35
N LYS A 10 -9.24 -15.22 8.19
CA LYS A 10 -8.73 -16.32 7.37
C LYS A 10 -7.31 -16.06 6.90
N LEU A 11 -7.02 -14.86 6.39
CA LEU A 11 -5.69 -14.48 5.93
C LEU A 11 -4.67 -14.46 7.07
N LYS A 12 -5.08 -13.96 8.24
CA LYS A 12 -4.27 -14.03 9.47
C LYS A 12 -3.93 -15.48 9.81
N ASN A 13 -4.90 -16.38 9.81
CA ASN A 13 -4.69 -17.79 10.12
C ASN A 13 -3.74 -18.47 9.10
N ILE A 14 -3.87 -18.12 7.82
CA ILE A 14 -2.95 -18.60 6.78
C ILE A 14 -1.51 -18.12 7.06
N TYR A 15 -1.32 -16.81 7.26
CA TYR A 15 0.01 -16.25 7.57
C TYR A 15 0.63 -16.91 8.80
N MET A 16 -0.15 -17.04 9.88
CA MET A 16 0.31 -17.60 11.14
C MET A 16 0.75 -19.06 11.01
N SER A 17 0.09 -19.84 10.14
CA SER A 17 0.45 -21.24 9.90
C SER A 17 1.68 -21.43 9.01
N GLN A 18 2.04 -20.45 8.18
CA GLN A 18 3.09 -20.59 7.16
C GLN A 18 4.41 -19.92 7.57
N SER A 19 4.35 -18.73 8.16
CA SER A 19 5.51 -17.81 8.20
C SER A 19 5.60 -16.94 9.45
N SER A 20 4.86 -17.27 10.52
CA SER A 20 4.88 -16.43 11.73
C SER A 20 6.19 -16.50 12.51
N MET A 21 6.56 -15.35 13.07
CA MET A 21 7.57 -15.24 14.12
C MET A 21 6.90 -14.92 15.46
N GLU A 22 7.57 -15.23 16.57
CA GLU A 22 7.05 -15.02 17.94
C GLU A 22 6.60 -13.57 18.20
N ASN A 23 7.29 -12.60 17.59
CA ASN A 23 7.00 -11.18 17.74
C ASN A 23 6.04 -10.61 16.68
N ASP A 24 5.50 -11.43 15.77
CA ASP A 24 4.61 -10.95 14.73
C ASP A 24 3.20 -10.63 15.28
N LEU A 25 2.70 -9.45 14.95
CA LEU A 25 1.39 -8.92 15.34
C LEU A 25 0.56 -8.67 14.08
N SER A 26 -0.50 -9.47 13.89
CA SER A 26 -1.44 -9.24 12.80
C SER A 26 -2.43 -8.15 13.18
N MET A 27 -2.40 -7.03 12.46
CA MET A 27 -3.26 -5.88 12.66
C MET A 27 -4.15 -5.62 11.44
N ILE A 28 -5.45 -5.46 11.66
CA ILE A 28 -6.40 -5.15 10.57
C ILE A 28 -6.23 -3.68 10.15
N CYS A 29 -6.41 -3.37 8.86
CA CYS A 29 -6.40 -2.01 8.35
C CYS A 29 -7.83 -1.49 8.16
N PRO A 30 -8.31 -0.56 9.01
CA PRO A 30 -9.71 -0.14 8.98
C PRO A 30 -10.00 0.89 7.88
N SER A 31 -9.02 1.73 7.51
CA SER A 31 -9.21 2.84 6.57
C SER A 31 -9.16 2.42 5.09
N LEU A 32 -8.94 1.13 4.79
CA LEU A 32 -8.81 0.53 3.45
C LEU A 32 -8.00 1.36 2.47
N ARG A 33 -6.76 0.94 2.23
CA ARG A 33 -5.95 1.56 1.17
C ARG A 33 -6.18 0.82 -0.14
N VAL A 34 -6.41 1.59 -1.20
CA VAL A 34 -6.55 1.09 -2.57
C VAL A 34 -5.36 1.59 -3.36
N TYR A 35 -4.68 0.68 -4.03
CA TYR A 35 -3.60 0.97 -4.95
C TYR A 35 -4.01 0.56 -6.35
N GLU A 36 -3.93 1.47 -7.31
CA GLU A 36 -4.17 1.14 -8.73
C GLU A 36 -2.93 0.45 -9.33
N ASN A 37 -3.11 -0.33 -10.41
CA ASN A 37 -1.98 -0.98 -11.07
C ASN A 37 -0.89 0.01 -11.49
N GLU A 38 -1.29 1.15 -12.07
CA GLU A 38 -0.37 2.21 -12.50
C GLU A 38 0.43 2.76 -11.31
N GLU A 39 -0.23 2.96 -10.17
CA GLU A 39 0.39 3.42 -8.94
C GLU A 39 1.38 2.41 -8.36
N LEU A 40 1.10 1.13 -8.51
CA LEU A 40 1.96 0.04 -8.08
C LEU A 40 3.14 -0.19 -9.03
N GLU A 41 2.96 0.02 -10.33
CA GLU A 41 4.06 0.01 -11.30
C GLU A 41 5.12 1.07 -10.97
N LEU A 42 4.69 2.24 -10.48
CA LEU A 42 5.58 3.30 -10.03
C LEU A 42 6.41 2.91 -8.79
N LEU A 43 6.07 1.84 -8.08
CA LEU A 43 6.86 1.33 -6.95
C LEU A 43 8.03 0.43 -7.38
N LYS A 44 8.13 0.06 -8.67
CA LYS A 44 9.24 -0.75 -9.19
C LYS A 44 10.59 -0.05 -9.03
N PRO A 45 11.70 -0.80 -8.90
CA PRO A 45 13.05 -0.24 -9.02
C PRO A 45 13.16 0.66 -10.27
N GLN A 46 13.79 1.83 -10.13
CA GLN A 46 13.88 2.80 -11.23
C GLN A 46 14.61 2.26 -12.46
N SER A 47 15.50 1.27 -12.27
CA SER A 47 16.17 0.55 -13.34
C SER A 47 15.22 -0.25 -14.23
N LEU A 48 14.04 -0.62 -13.73
CA LEU A 48 13.02 -1.37 -14.47
C LEU A 48 11.97 -0.45 -15.14
N LEU A 49 12.10 0.88 -14.98
CA LEU A 49 11.23 1.85 -15.62
C LEU A 49 11.88 2.35 -16.91
N ASN A 50 11.25 2.09 -18.05
CA ASN A 50 11.79 2.45 -19.37
C ASN A 50 11.60 3.93 -19.74
N ASP A 51 10.69 4.64 -19.07
CA ASP A 51 10.29 6.02 -19.37
C ASP A 51 10.79 6.99 -18.28
N GLU A 52 11.43 8.09 -18.70
CA GLU A 52 11.97 9.13 -17.82
C GLU A 52 10.87 9.88 -17.05
N GLN A 53 9.69 10.10 -17.65
CA GLN A 53 8.56 10.70 -16.93
C GLN A 53 8.03 9.76 -15.85
N LYS A 54 7.96 8.46 -16.13
CA LYS A 54 7.59 7.44 -15.13
C LYS A 54 8.62 7.33 -14.02
N LYS A 55 9.92 7.53 -14.29
CA LYS A 55 10.96 7.58 -13.24
C LYS A 55 10.74 8.75 -12.29
N ALA A 56 10.40 9.93 -12.80
CA ALA A 56 10.09 11.09 -11.96
C ALA A 56 8.82 10.87 -11.11
N LEU A 57 7.74 10.37 -11.72
CA LEU A 57 6.50 10.04 -10.99
C LEU A 57 6.71 8.90 -9.98
N SER A 58 7.59 7.95 -10.28
CA SER A 58 7.98 6.86 -9.39
C SER A 58 8.59 7.37 -8.10
N ILE A 59 9.44 8.41 -8.17
CA ILE A 59 10.01 9.04 -6.98
C ILE A 59 8.89 9.55 -6.06
N ILE A 60 7.98 10.36 -6.60
CA ILE A 60 6.86 10.94 -5.84
C ILE A 60 5.97 9.84 -5.24
N LYS A 61 5.66 8.79 -6.01
CA LYS A 61 4.79 7.72 -5.52
C LYS A 61 5.46 6.89 -4.43
N LYS A 62 6.74 6.56 -4.59
CA LYS A 62 7.51 5.87 -3.55
C LYS A 62 7.61 6.68 -2.27
N GLN A 63 7.74 8.00 -2.37
CA GLN A 63 7.72 8.90 -1.21
C GLN A 63 6.40 8.79 -0.45
N ASN A 64 5.27 8.95 -1.14
CA ASN A 64 3.95 8.84 -0.52
C ASN A 64 3.74 7.48 0.16
N VAL A 65 4.09 6.39 -0.54
CA VAL A 65 3.98 5.03 0.00
C VAL A 65 4.96 4.78 1.15
N ALA A 66 6.14 5.42 1.15
CA ALA A 66 7.09 5.34 2.25
C ALA A 66 6.55 6.01 3.51
N TYR A 67 5.93 7.18 3.42
CA TYR A 67 5.23 7.80 4.55
C TYR A 67 4.09 6.92 5.07
N GLU A 68 3.31 6.32 4.16
CA GLU A 68 2.21 5.45 4.52
C GLU A 68 2.68 4.20 5.28
N LEU A 69 3.57 3.42 4.68
CA LEU A 69 3.97 2.10 5.17
C LEU A 69 5.04 2.14 6.27
N ASN A 70 5.60 3.31 6.57
CA ASN A 70 6.44 3.53 7.75
C ASN A 70 5.65 4.03 8.96
N SER A 71 4.32 4.16 8.88
CA SER A 71 3.55 4.57 10.05
C SER A 71 3.62 3.51 11.16
N VAL A 72 3.99 3.94 12.37
CA VAL A 72 4.15 3.05 13.53
C VAL A 72 2.80 2.86 14.24
N PRO A 73 2.40 1.60 14.53
CA PRO A 73 1.13 1.32 15.18
C PRO A 73 1.04 1.94 16.58
N ILE A 74 -0.14 2.50 16.87
CA ILE A 74 -0.47 3.16 18.13
C ILE A 74 -1.43 2.36 19.00
N SER A 75 -1.90 1.22 18.47
CA SER A 75 -2.91 0.34 19.05
C SER A 75 -2.47 -1.10 18.83
N PRO A 76 -2.75 -2.01 19.78
CA PRO A 76 -2.46 -3.43 19.60
C PRO A 76 -3.40 -4.12 18.60
N ASN A 77 -4.53 -3.48 18.26
CA ASN A 77 -5.64 -4.15 17.56
C ASN A 77 -5.69 -3.86 16.06
N PHE A 78 -5.27 -2.66 15.66
CA PHE A 78 -5.36 -2.21 14.27
C PHE A 78 -4.14 -1.38 13.89
N TRP A 79 -3.89 -1.33 12.59
CA TRP A 79 -2.88 -0.47 12.00
C TRP A 79 -3.57 0.53 11.08
N ASP A 80 -3.31 1.82 11.31
CA ASP A 80 -3.79 2.90 10.46
C ASP A 80 -2.72 3.97 10.30
N LEU A 81 -2.87 4.80 9.27
CA LEU A 81 -1.96 5.87 8.94
C LEU A 81 -1.97 6.94 10.04
N ASN A 82 -0.83 7.07 10.72
CA ASN A 82 -0.52 8.19 11.59
C ASN A 82 0.60 9.03 10.95
N PRO A 83 0.27 10.19 10.37
CA PRO A 83 1.26 11.06 9.73
C PRO A 83 2.26 11.68 10.72
N ASN A 84 1.93 11.68 12.02
CA ASN A 84 2.78 12.24 13.07
C ASN A 84 3.75 11.20 13.67
N ASN A 85 3.71 9.94 13.19
CA ASN A 85 4.45 8.84 13.80
C ASN A 85 5.08 7.94 12.72
N SER A 86 6.13 8.44 12.08
CA SER A 86 6.88 7.72 11.05
C SER A 86 8.06 6.95 11.66
N LEU A 87 8.34 5.76 11.13
CA LEU A 87 9.44 4.92 11.60
C LEU A 87 10.81 5.59 11.40
N PHE A 88 11.03 6.27 10.27
CA PHE A 88 12.32 6.91 10.00
C PHE A 88 12.56 8.13 10.89
N ASP A 89 11.54 8.92 11.24
CA ASP A 89 11.73 10.04 12.16
C ASP A 89 11.98 9.54 13.59
N ILE A 90 11.25 8.50 14.03
CA ILE A 90 11.51 7.84 15.31
C ILE A 90 12.92 7.26 15.34
N TYR A 91 13.34 6.58 14.27
CA TYR A 91 14.65 5.95 14.18
C TYR A 91 15.79 6.98 14.15
N ARG A 92 15.61 8.11 13.44
CA ARG A 92 16.53 9.25 13.48
C ARG A 92 16.72 9.75 14.91
N ASP A 93 15.63 10.01 15.63
CA ASP A 93 15.68 10.46 17.02
C ASP A 93 16.37 9.44 17.95
N ILE A 94 16.17 8.13 17.72
CA ILE A 94 16.86 7.09 18.47
C ILE A 94 18.37 7.08 18.18
N LEU A 95 18.76 7.18 16.91
CA LEU A 95 20.18 7.19 16.50
C LEU A 95 20.90 8.43 17.03
N ASP A 96 20.25 9.60 17.02
CA ASP A 96 20.84 10.85 17.49
C ASP A 96 20.99 10.92 19.01
N LYS A 97 20.08 10.26 19.74
CA LYS A 97 20.09 10.21 21.20
C LYS A 97 20.65 8.90 21.75
N ASN A 98 21.29 8.12 20.89
CA ASN A 98 21.92 6.88 21.27
C ASN A 98 23.08 7.14 22.23
N ASN A 99 23.08 6.47 23.38
CA ASN A 99 24.15 6.57 24.37
C ASN A 99 24.80 5.21 24.62
N LEU A 100 26.08 5.25 25.01
CA LEU A 100 26.79 4.08 25.53
C LEU A 100 26.60 4.04 27.05
N LYS A 101 26.03 2.95 27.54
CA LYS A 101 25.91 2.66 28.97
C LYS A 101 27.30 2.65 29.62
N ASN A 102 27.44 3.28 30.78
CA ASN A 102 28.69 3.38 31.53
C ASN A 102 29.87 3.90 30.69
N LEU A 103 29.63 4.95 29.88
CA LEU A 103 30.64 5.55 28.99
C LEU A 103 31.99 5.81 29.68
N GLU A 104 31.98 6.35 30.91
CA GLU A 104 33.22 6.64 31.65
C GLU A 104 33.99 5.37 32.06
N GLU A 105 33.30 4.32 32.50
CA GLU A 105 33.93 3.03 32.82
C GLU A 105 34.49 2.35 31.57
N ASN A 106 33.74 2.37 30.46
CA ASN A 106 34.18 1.79 29.19
C ASN A 106 35.38 2.56 28.61
N LEU A 107 35.38 3.89 28.66
CA LEU A 107 36.48 4.73 28.21
C LEU A 107 37.75 4.48 29.05
N ASN A 108 37.61 4.39 30.36
CA ASN A 108 38.70 4.05 31.27
C ASN A 108 39.24 2.63 30.99
N GLN A 109 38.35 1.65 30.75
CA GLN A 109 38.77 0.28 30.41
C GLN A 109 39.51 0.20 29.06
N VAL A 110 39.07 0.93 28.03
CA VAL A 110 39.75 0.97 26.72
C VAL A 110 41.15 1.60 26.84
N LEU A 111 41.30 2.65 27.66
CA LEU A 111 42.60 3.26 27.96
C LEU A 111 43.49 2.35 28.82
N GLU A 112 42.90 1.52 29.69
CA GLU A 112 43.57 0.53 30.54
C GLU A 112 43.75 -0.85 29.88
N ASN A 113 43.31 -1.06 28.63
CA ASN A 113 43.33 -2.38 27.96
C ASN A 113 44.75 -2.94 27.66
N LYS A 114 45.83 -2.25 28.07
CA LYS A 114 47.12 -2.91 28.29
C LYS A 114 47.05 -3.72 29.58
N SER A 115 46.50 -4.92 29.50
CA SER A 115 46.47 -5.84 30.64
C SER A 115 47.89 -6.24 31.04
N THR A 116 48.36 -5.69 32.16
CA THR A 116 49.64 -6.04 32.79
C THR A 116 49.65 -7.47 33.34
N VAL A 117 48.47 -8.09 33.44
CA VAL A 117 48.27 -9.48 33.88
C VAL A 117 48.41 -10.45 32.71
N LEU A 118 48.02 -10.07 31.49
CA LEU A 118 48.17 -10.91 30.29
C LEU A 118 49.47 -10.65 29.55
N PHE A 119 49.91 -9.39 29.48
CA PHE A 119 51.08 -8.96 28.72
C PHE A 119 52.03 -8.13 29.58
N ASP A 120 53.33 -8.41 29.46
CA ASP A 120 54.38 -7.62 30.09
C ASP A 120 54.61 -6.28 29.36
N ALA A 121 55.49 -5.43 29.91
CA ALA A 121 55.82 -4.13 29.33
C ALA A 121 56.41 -4.18 27.89
N LYS A 122 56.78 -5.38 27.40
CA LYS A 122 57.27 -5.66 26.04
C LYS A 122 56.21 -6.33 25.16
N ASN A 123 54.95 -6.35 25.60
CA ASN A 123 53.83 -6.97 24.90
C ASN A 123 53.96 -8.50 24.73
N SER A 124 54.76 -9.15 25.57
CA SER A 124 54.90 -10.62 25.59
C SER A 124 54.03 -11.23 26.68
N ASP A 125 53.57 -12.47 26.51
CA ASP A 125 52.76 -13.17 27.52
C ASP A 125 53.47 -13.16 28.89
N THR A 126 52.74 -12.78 29.94
CA THR A 126 53.23 -12.87 31.33
C THR A 126 53.49 -14.32 31.73
N LYS A 127 54.22 -14.50 32.84
CA LYS A 127 54.48 -15.85 33.39
C LYS A 127 53.16 -16.55 33.76
N GLU A 128 52.22 -15.79 34.29
CA GLU A 128 50.90 -16.21 34.72
C GLU A 128 50.05 -16.63 33.51
N PHE A 129 50.06 -15.85 32.42
CA PHE A 129 49.32 -16.20 31.22
C PHE A 129 49.92 -17.40 30.46
N LYS A 130 51.26 -17.55 30.46
CA LYS A 130 51.93 -18.76 29.95
C LYS A 130 51.58 -19.99 30.78
N ALA A 131 51.53 -19.87 32.10
CA ALA A 131 51.12 -20.96 33.00
C ALA A 131 49.66 -21.33 32.75
N TYR A 132 48.77 -20.35 32.61
CA TYR A 132 47.37 -20.56 32.25
C TYR A 132 47.22 -21.37 30.96
N LYS A 133 47.89 -20.96 29.87
CA LYS A 133 47.85 -21.68 28.58
C LYS A 133 48.35 -23.12 28.74
N LYS A 134 49.47 -23.31 29.44
CA LYS A 134 50.05 -24.65 29.68
C LYS A 134 49.10 -25.56 30.45
N TYR A 135 48.55 -25.11 31.58
CA TYR A 135 47.68 -25.95 32.41
C TYR A 135 46.29 -26.15 31.79
N ARG A 136 45.82 -25.21 30.97
CA ARG A 136 44.64 -25.40 30.14
C ARG A 136 44.82 -26.58 29.17
N THR A 137 45.92 -26.62 28.43
CA THR A 137 46.23 -27.75 27.53
C THR A 137 46.35 -29.07 28.29
N LEU A 138 47.00 -29.08 29.46
CA LEU A 138 47.09 -30.28 30.30
C LEU A 138 45.72 -30.77 30.77
N TYR A 139 44.80 -29.85 31.11
CA TYR A 139 43.44 -30.20 31.48
C TYR A 139 42.65 -30.74 30.28
N GLU A 140 42.73 -30.07 29.11
CA GLU A 140 42.13 -30.54 27.85
C GLU A 140 42.63 -31.95 27.47
N ASP A 141 43.93 -32.23 27.64
CA ASP A 141 44.52 -33.56 27.42
C ASP A 141 43.93 -34.63 28.37
N THR A 142 43.66 -34.29 29.63
CA THR A 142 43.02 -35.23 30.57
C THR A 142 41.56 -35.48 30.24
N ILE A 143 40.83 -34.47 29.74
CA ILE A 143 39.47 -34.64 29.22
C ILE A 143 39.48 -35.58 28.02
N ASN A 144 40.39 -35.38 27.06
CA ASN A 144 40.51 -36.23 25.89
C ASN A 144 40.80 -37.68 26.28
N LYS A 145 41.71 -37.92 27.24
CA LYS A 145 41.98 -39.28 27.76
C LYS A 145 40.77 -39.94 28.41
N VAL A 146 39.94 -39.18 29.13
CA VAL A 146 38.66 -39.70 29.67
C VAL A 146 37.72 -40.02 28.52
N SER A 147 37.58 -39.12 27.53
CA SER A 147 36.75 -39.33 26.36
C SER A 147 37.16 -40.57 25.58
N ASP A 148 38.46 -40.75 25.32
CA ASP A 148 39.01 -41.91 24.61
C ASP A 148 38.77 -43.22 25.38
N HIS A 149 38.89 -43.19 26.71
CA HIS A 149 38.63 -44.36 27.56
C HIS A 149 37.15 -44.74 27.59
N LEU A 150 36.25 -43.76 27.50
CA LEU A 150 34.80 -43.99 27.43
C LEU A 150 34.39 -44.71 26.14
N LEU A 151 35.09 -44.46 25.03
CA LEU A 151 34.82 -45.14 23.75
C LEU A 151 35.18 -46.64 23.76
N LEU A 152 35.99 -47.10 24.73
CA LEU A 152 36.39 -48.50 24.87
C LEU A 152 35.33 -49.37 25.58
N PHE A 153 34.30 -48.76 26.16
CA PHE A 153 33.30 -49.48 26.98
C PHE A 153 32.46 -50.48 26.17
N ASP A 154 32.12 -50.14 24.92
CA ASP A 154 31.22 -50.94 24.07
C ASP A 154 31.83 -52.29 23.64
N GLY A 155 33.14 -52.50 23.86
CA GLY A 155 33.87 -53.72 23.47
C GLY A 155 34.20 -54.69 24.61
N LEU A 156 33.60 -54.55 25.80
CA LEU A 156 33.92 -55.37 26.98
C LEU A 156 32.83 -56.42 27.27
N ASP A 157 33.22 -57.69 27.25
CA ASP A 157 32.29 -58.84 27.35
C ASP A 157 32.26 -59.50 28.74
N THR A 158 33.30 -59.32 29.56
CA THR A 158 33.40 -59.97 30.89
C THR A 158 33.22 -58.98 32.06
N ASP A 159 32.76 -59.50 33.20
CA ASP A 159 32.55 -58.69 34.42
C ASP A 159 33.87 -58.19 35.02
N GLU A 160 34.95 -58.95 34.86
CA GLU A 160 36.29 -58.61 35.34
C GLU A 160 36.92 -57.47 34.49
N GLU A 161 36.70 -57.48 33.17
CA GLU A 161 37.07 -56.39 32.27
C GLU A 161 36.31 -55.10 32.59
N LYS A 162 35.01 -55.19 32.86
CA LYS A 162 34.18 -54.04 33.25
C LYS A 162 34.62 -53.44 34.59
N SER A 163 35.00 -54.27 35.56
CA SER A 163 35.54 -53.82 36.85
C SER A 163 36.87 -53.06 36.67
N ASN A 164 37.82 -53.63 35.93
CA ASN A 164 39.12 -53.01 35.67
C ASN A 164 38.99 -51.71 34.85
N TRP A 165 38.07 -51.69 33.87
CA TRP A 165 37.73 -50.49 33.13
C TRP A 165 37.18 -49.38 34.03
N ASN A 166 36.32 -49.73 35.00
CA ASN A 166 35.75 -48.77 35.94
C ASN A 166 36.81 -48.21 36.90
N ASP A 167 37.69 -49.06 37.43
CA ASP A 167 38.83 -48.62 38.25
C ASP A 167 39.75 -47.65 37.47
N ARG A 168 39.96 -47.93 36.18
CA ARG A 168 40.72 -47.04 35.29
C ARG A 168 40.00 -45.72 35.04
N LEU A 169 38.68 -45.73 34.87
CA LEU A 169 37.87 -44.53 34.71
C LEU A 169 37.92 -43.66 35.98
N ILE A 170 37.86 -44.27 37.17
CA ILE A 170 38.00 -43.55 38.45
C ILE A 170 39.38 -42.87 38.52
N SER A 171 40.45 -43.59 38.17
CA SER A 171 41.81 -43.04 38.13
C SER A 171 41.94 -41.86 37.13
N LEU A 172 41.36 -41.99 35.94
CA LEU A 172 41.38 -40.94 34.92
C LEU A 172 40.54 -39.72 35.35
N ASN A 173 39.39 -39.93 36.00
CA ASN A 173 38.61 -38.84 36.57
C ASN A 173 39.38 -38.12 37.69
N ASN A 174 40.07 -38.86 38.57
CA ASN A 174 40.92 -38.25 39.60
C ASN A 174 42.05 -37.41 38.98
N LEU A 175 42.63 -37.87 37.86
CA LEU A 175 43.64 -37.11 37.10
C LEU A 175 43.05 -35.85 36.46
N LYS A 176 41.83 -35.92 35.92
CA LYS A 176 41.09 -34.77 35.38
C LYS A 176 40.81 -33.74 36.48
N GLU A 177 40.31 -34.17 37.63
CA GLU A 177 40.04 -33.29 38.78
C GLU A 177 41.33 -32.66 39.33
N LEU A 178 42.43 -33.42 39.35
CA LEU A 178 43.75 -32.89 39.71
C LEU A 178 44.22 -31.85 38.70
N ALA A 179 44.14 -32.14 37.40
CA ALA A 179 44.55 -31.19 36.35
C ALA A 179 43.69 -29.91 36.37
N PHE A 180 42.39 -30.02 36.67
CA PHE A 180 41.52 -28.87 36.88
C PHE A 180 41.96 -28.03 38.10
N SER A 181 42.23 -28.71 39.22
CA SER A 181 42.71 -28.06 40.44
C SER A 181 44.06 -27.39 40.24
N GLU A 182 44.97 -28.03 39.49
CA GLU A 182 46.25 -27.45 39.10
C GLU A 182 46.08 -26.26 38.16
N TRP A 183 45.17 -26.31 37.20
CA TRP A 183 44.86 -25.16 36.36
C TRP A 183 44.32 -24.00 37.19
N LYS A 184 43.46 -24.27 38.17
CA LYS A 184 42.93 -23.27 39.08
C LYS A 184 44.02 -22.63 39.95
N VAL A 185 44.85 -23.45 40.59
CA VAL A 185 45.84 -22.99 41.58
C VAL A 185 47.15 -22.54 40.93
N LYS A 186 47.73 -23.37 40.06
CA LYS A 186 49.04 -23.13 39.42
C LYS A 186 48.93 -22.38 38.09
N GLY A 187 47.79 -22.52 37.40
CA GLY A 187 47.51 -21.83 36.15
C GLY A 187 46.79 -20.49 36.31
N SER A 188 46.54 -20.03 37.55
CA SER A 188 45.89 -18.75 37.84
C SER A 188 44.55 -18.56 37.09
N LYS A 189 43.79 -19.65 36.90
CA LYS A 189 42.58 -19.67 36.06
C LYS A 189 41.61 -18.54 36.38
N ASP A 190 41.23 -18.38 37.64
CA ASP A 190 40.23 -17.41 38.06
C ASP A 190 40.70 -15.96 37.81
N LEU A 191 41.99 -15.68 37.98
CA LEU A 191 42.58 -14.36 37.74
C LEU A 191 42.57 -14.04 36.23
N ILE A 192 43.02 -14.98 35.40
CA ILE A 192 43.13 -14.80 33.96
C ILE A 192 41.74 -14.76 33.30
N GLU A 193 40.80 -15.61 33.70
CA GLU A 193 39.43 -15.60 33.17
C GLU A 193 38.67 -14.34 33.56
N LYS A 194 38.87 -13.83 34.78
CA LYS A 194 38.30 -12.54 35.20
C LYS A 194 38.83 -11.40 34.34
N GLU A 195 40.12 -11.43 34.01
CA GLU A 195 40.76 -10.40 33.19
C GLU A 195 40.39 -10.51 31.70
N LEU A 196 40.29 -11.73 31.16
CA LEU A 196 39.77 -11.98 29.81
C LEU A 196 38.30 -11.55 29.69
N ALA A 197 37.47 -11.82 30.70
CA ALA A 197 36.09 -11.35 30.74
C ALA A 197 35.99 -9.82 30.79
N ARG A 198 36.93 -9.13 31.46
CA ARG A 198 37.01 -7.67 31.48
C ARG A 198 37.35 -7.11 30.09
N ILE A 199 38.33 -7.68 29.40
CA ILE A 199 38.73 -7.24 28.05
C ILE A 199 37.65 -7.54 27.01
N ASN A 200 36.97 -8.69 27.12
CA ASN A 200 35.88 -9.01 26.21
C ASN A 200 34.72 -8.02 26.35
N LYS A 201 34.37 -7.59 27.58
CA LYS A 201 33.35 -6.57 27.80
C LYS A 201 33.69 -5.22 27.18
N SER A 202 34.97 -4.81 27.22
CA SER A 202 35.40 -3.57 26.54
C SER A 202 35.40 -3.72 25.02
N SER A 203 35.77 -4.89 24.50
CA SER A 203 35.63 -5.22 23.07
C SER A 203 34.17 -5.25 22.60
N ASP A 204 33.24 -5.70 23.44
CA ASP A 204 31.80 -5.72 23.12
C ASP A 204 31.22 -4.30 23.08
N ALA A 205 31.73 -3.39 23.92
CA ALA A 205 31.40 -1.97 23.86
C ALA A 205 31.90 -1.31 22.56
N ASP A 206 33.12 -1.63 22.11
CA ASP A 206 33.66 -1.18 20.82
C ASP A 206 32.85 -1.73 19.63
N LEU A 207 32.46 -3.01 19.69
CA LEU A 207 31.58 -3.63 18.69
C LEU A 207 30.23 -2.92 18.64
N TYR A 208 29.66 -2.60 19.79
CA TYR A 208 28.42 -1.83 19.88
C TYR A 208 28.58 -0.43 19.27
N LEU A 209 29.66 0.30 19.57
CA LEU A 209 29.92 1.61 18.99
C LEU A 209 30.03 1.53 17.46
N ALA A 210 30.76 0.54 16.94
CA ALA A 210 30.87 0.30 15.51
C ALA A 210 29.50 -0.04 14.89
N MET A 211 28.68 -0.86 15.56
CA MET A 211 27.31 -1.17 15.11
C MET A 211 26.40 0.06 15.09
N ALA A 212 26.45 0.89 16.13
CA ALA A 212 25.66 2.10 16.24
C ALA A 212 26.07 3.16 15.20
N GLN A 213 27.38 3.37 15.01
CA GLN A 213 27.91 4.26 13.99
C GLN A 213 27.57 3.75 12.59
N ASN A 214 27.71 2.45 12.34
CA ASN A 214 27.32 1.87 11.06
C ASN A 214 25.82 2.03 10.79
N ALA A 215 24.97 1.80 11.80
CA ALA A 215 23.52 2.03 11.68
C ALA A 215 23.21 3.49 11.34
N LYS A 216 23.88 4.45 12.01
CA LYS A 216 23.75 5.88 11.72
C LYS A 216 24.22 6.24 10.30
N HIS A 217 25.39 5.78 9.90
CA HIS A 217 25.94 6.03 8.57
C HIS A 217 25.07 5.44 7.46
N ILE A 218 24.58 4.21 7.62
CA ILE A 218 23.66 3.59 6.65
C ILE A 218 22.35 4.40 6.57
N PHE A 219 21.83 4.86 7.71
CA PHE A 219 20.61 5.67 7.74
C PHE A 219 20.78 7.01 7.04
N GLU A 220 21.85 7.75 7.35
CA GLU A 220 22.17 9.04 6.72
C GLU A 220 22.46 8.87 5.22
N ALA A 221 23.20 7.83 4.82
CA ALA A 221 23.50 7.57 3.41
C ALA A 221 22.28 7.13 2.59
N ALA A 222 21.27 6.55 3.23
CA ALA A 222 20.01 6.18 2.59
C ALA A 222 19.01 7.34 2.50
N GLU A 223 19.31 8.48 3.14
CA GLU A 223 18.46 9.65 3.14
C GLU A 223 18.39 10.27 1.74
N LYS A 224 17.16 10.57 1.31
CA LYS A 224 16.87 11.26 0.06
C LYS A 224 16.08 12.52 0.35
N THR A 225 16.39 13.60 -0.35
CA THR A 225 15.60 14.82 -0.26
C THR A 225 14.30 14.66 -1.05
N ASP A 226 13.18 14.93 -0.39
CA ASP A 226 11.85 15.00 -0.99
C ASP A 226 11.83 16.03 -2.12
N VAL A 227 11.10 15.73 -3.19
CA VAL A 227 10.89 16.64 -4.33
C VAL A 227 9.81 17.69 -4.00
N ILE A 228 8.88 17.38 -3.10
CA ILE A 228 7.71 18.22 -2.80
C ILE A 228 7.98 19.14 -1.61
N ASN A 229 8.39 18.58 -0.46
CA ASN A 229 8.54 19.34 0.78
C ASN A 229 10.01 19.62 1.17
N ASN A 230 10.98 19.16 0.37
CA ASN A 230 12.41 19.13 0.71
C ASN A 230 12.72 18.46 2.07
N ALA A 231 11.83 17.58 2.53
CA ALA A 231 12.01 16.79 3.75
C ALA A 231 12.93 15.58 3.50
N SER A 232 13.52 15.05 4.56
CA SER A 232 14.35 13.86 4.53
C SER A 232 13.51 12.59 4.50
N ILE A 233 13.64 11.76 3.46
CA ILE A 233 12.83 10.54 3.24
C ILE A 233 13.74 9.31 3.08
N HIS A 234 13.25 8.17 3.57
CA HIS A 234 13.88 6.87 3.42
C HIS A 234 13.00 5.89 2.64
N ASP A 235 13.53 5.37 1.53
CA ASP A 235 12.81 4.48 0.62
C ASP A 235 12.43 3.14 1.29
N ILE A 236 11.34 2.53 0.81
CA ILE A 236 10.94 1.16 1.15
C ILE A 236 11.02 0.29 -0.11
N ASN A 237 11.54 -0.93 0.05
CA ASN A 237 11.54 -1.95 -0.98
C ASN A 237 10.57 -3.09 -0.64
N PHE A 238 10.18 -3.88 -1.64
CA PHE A 238 9.20 -4.95 -1.49
C PHE A 238 9.81 -6.31 -1.84
N ILE A 239 9.40 -7.35 -1.12
CA ILE A 239 9.71 -8.75 -1.45
C ILE A 239 8.40 -9.56 -1.42
N PRO A 240 8.08 -10.31 -2.50
CA PRO A 240 8.74 -10.28 -3.81
C PRO A 240 8.55 -8.90 -4.47
N TYR A 241 9.46 -8.49 -5.37
CA TYR A 241 9.40 -7.15 -5.98
C TYR A 241 8.49 -7.09 -7.21
N ASP A 242 8.17 -8.26 -7.76
CA ASP A 242 7.42 -8.51 -9.00
C ASP A 242 5.98 -8.99 -8.73
N PHE A 243 5.49 -8.91 -7.49
CA PHE A 243 4.10 -9.26 -7.14
C PHE A 243 3.04 -8.47 -7.93
N MET A 244 3.45 -7.38 -8.59
CA MET A 244 2.61 -6.59 -9.49
C MET A 244 2.48 -7.20 -10.89
N GLU A 245 3.52 -7.89 -11.36
CA GLU A 245 3.64 -8.39 -12.73
C GLU A 245 3.30 -9.88 -12.82
N ASN A 246 3.80 -10.66 -11.87
CA ASN A 246 3.67 -12.10 -11.88
C ASN A 246 2.46 -12.54 -11.05
N GLU A 247 1.50 -13.18 -11.73
CA GLU A 247 0.35 -13.82 -11.08
C GLU A 247 0.77 -14.97 -10.14
N SER A 248 2.02 -15.47 -10.24
CA SER A 248 2.55 -16.53 -9.39
C SER A 248 2.71 -16.17 -7.91
N GLY A 249 2.72 -14.87 -7.57
CA GLY A 249 2.71 -14.41 -6.17
C GLY A 249 1.32 -14.37 -5.52
N TRP A 250 0.26 -14.52 -6.33
CA TRP A 250 -1.13 -14.41 -5.88
C TRP A 250 -1.75 -15.78 -5.66
N ASN A 251 -2.36 -15.96 -4.50
CA ASN A 251 -3.10 -17.17 -4.15
C ASN A 251 -4.59 -16.89 -4.22
N SER A 252 -5.36 -17.76 -4.88
CA SER A 252 -6.82 -17.66 -4.88
C SER A 252 -7.41 -18.40 -3.69
N MET A 253 -8.42 -17.82 -3.05
CA MET A 253 -9.22 -18.48 -2.05
C MET A 253 -10.71 -18.21 -2.25
N ARG A 254 -11.52 -19.19 -1.86
CA ARG A 254 -12.97 -19.12 -1.78
C ARG A 254 -13.40 -19.50 -0.38
N ILE A 255 -14.19 -18.65 0.26
CA ILE A 255 -14.70 -18.86 1.62
C ILE A 255 -16.22 -18.96 1.54
N GLU A 256 -16.75 -20.11 1.94
CA GLU A 256 -18.20 -20.38 1.94
C GLU A 256 -18.86 -19.74 3.17
N LYS A 257 -20.18 -19.48 3.10
CA LYS A 257 -20.95 -18.84 4.19
C LYS A 257 -20.70 -19.47 5.55
N SER A 258 -20.82 -20.80 5.67
CA SER A 258 -20.62 -21.49 6.95
C SER A 258 -19.23 -21.25 7.55
N GLU A 259 -18.20 -21.19 6.71
CA GLU A 259 -16.84 -20.89 7.15
C GLU A 259 -16.69 -19.42 7.53
N LEU A 260 -17.26 -18.50 6.76
CA LEU A 260 -17.29 -17.07 7.08
C LEU A 260 -17.94 -16.79 8.44
N GLU A 261 -19.02 -17.51 8.78
CA GLU A 261 -19.67 -17.38 10.08
C GLU A 261 -18.82 -17.94 11.22
N GLY A 262 -18.14 -19.07 11.01
CA GLY A 262 -17.19 -19.63 11.95
C GLY A 262 -16.02 -18.69 12.22
N LEU A 263 -15.37 -18.18 11.17
CA LEU A 263 -14.24 -17.25 11.25
C LEU A 263 -14.62 -15.93 11.94
N HIS A 264 -15.80 -15.38 11.65
CA HIS A 264 -16.27 -14.20 12.37
C HIS A 264 -16.47 -14.48 13.86
N SER A 265 -17.01 -15.65 14.21
CA SER A 265 -17.22 -16.01 15.61
C SER A 265 -15.91 -16.20 16.36
N GLU A 266 -14.90 -16.79 15.71
CA GLU A 266 -13.51 -16.86 16.20
C GLU A 266 -12.91 -15.45 16.40
N ALA A 267 -13.15 -14.56 15.45
CA ALA A 267 -12.63 -13.20 15.48
C ALA A 267 -13.33 -12.29 16.50
N LYS A 268 -14.55 -12.65 16.96
CA LYS A 268 -15.40 -11.82 17.84
C LYS A 268 -14.72 -11.48 19.18
N ASN A 269 -13.92 -12.40 19.72
CA ASN A 269 -13.21 -12.19 21.00
C ASN A 269 -11.90 -11.40 20.86
N ASN A 270 -11.34 -11.31 19.64
CA ASN A 270 -10.07 -10.63 19.36
C ASN A 270 -10.25 -9.19 18.80
N ASN A 271 -11.50 -8.79 18.50
CA ASN A 271 -11.82 -7.54 17.79
C ASN A 271 -12.69 -6.58 18.62
N GLU A 272 -12.78 -6.75 19.94
CA GLU A 272 -13.67 -5.97 20.83
C GLU A 272 -13.43 -4.45 20.80
N ASN A 273 -12.29 -3.98 20.28
CA ASN A 273 -11.89 -2.57 20.26
C ASN A 273 -11.61 -2.01 18.84
N ILE A 274 -12.13 -2.64 17.78
CA ILE A 274 -12.23 -1.95 16.47
C ILE A 274 -13.24 -0.80 16.64
N PRO A 275 -12.92 0.45 16.26
CA PRO A 275 -13.82 1.60 16.46
C PRO A 275 -15.22 1.30 15.92
N THR A 276 -16.24 1.44 16.76
CA THR A 276 -17.63 1.15 16.40
C THR A 276 -18.17 2.08 15.31
N GLU A 277 -17.55 3.26 15.13
CA GLU A 277 -17.82 4.16 14.01
C GLU A 277 -17.36 3.60 12.66
N ILE A 278 -16.34 2.75 12.64
CA ILE A 278 -15.88 2.05 11.43
C ILE A 278 -16.74 0.80 11.20
N LEU A 279 -17.27 0.21 12.28
CA LEU A 279 -18.14 -0.98 12.27
C LEU A 279 -19.60 -0.72 11.87
N SER A 280 -20.06 0.54 11.85
CA SER A 280 -21.46 0.91 11.61
C SER A 280 -21.68 1.52 10.22
N ILE A 281 -22.01 0.67 9.23
CA ILE A 281 -22.69 1.08 7.99
C ILE A 281 -23.80 0.08 7.63
N ASP A 282 -24.94 0.66 7.27
CA ASP A 282 -26.23 0.05 6.96
C ASP A 282 -26.16 -0.90 5.75
N TYR A 283 -26.10 -2.23 5.93
CA TYR A 283 -26.79 -3.18 5.02
C TYR A 283 -26.76 -4.65 5.50
N ASP A 284 -27.71 -5.42 4.99
CA ASP A 284 -28.00 -6.82 5.32
C ASP A 284 -27.03 -7.83 4.65
N GLU A 285 -26.11 -8.40 5.44
CA GLU A 285 -25.14 -9.41 5.02
C GLU A 285 -25.76 -10.82 4.83
N SER A 286 -27.07 -10.99 5.06
CA SER A 286 -27.76 -12.29 5.00
C SER A 286 -27.72 -12.96 3.60
N MET A 287 -27.57 -12.14 2.55
CA MET A 287 -27.67 -12.48 1.13
C MET A 287 -26.39 -13.08 0.51
N ILE A 288 -25.29 -13.14 1.27
CA ILE A 288 -23.97 -13.59 0.80
C ILE A 288 -23.85 -15.11 0.99
N GLN A 289 -23.51 -15.82 -0.08
CA GLN A 289 -23.29 -17.27 -0.08
C GLN A 289 -21.80 -17.63 0.04
N ALA A 290 -20.93 -16.88 -0.63
CA ALA A 290 -19.49 -17.11 -0.60
C ALA A 290 -18.71 -15.85 -1.01
N VAL A 291 -17.42 -15.82 -0.68
CA VAL A 291 -16.49 -14.77 -1.09
C VAL A 291 -15.31 -15.41 -1.79
N GLU A 292 -15.01 -14.97 -3.01
CA GLU A 292 -13.79 -15.33 -3.74
C GLU A 292 -12.85 -14.14 -3.81
N VAL A 293 -11.57 -14.37 -3.56
CA VAL A 293 -10.56 -13.31 -3.53
C VAL A 293 -9.18 -13.88 -3.82
N GLU A 294 -8.31 -13.07 -4.40
CA GLU A 294 -6.89 -13.37 -4.54
C GLU A 294 -6.09 -12.57 -3.52
N TYR A 295 -5.11 -13.18 -2.86
CA TYR A 295 -4.31 -12.55 -1.82
C TYR A 295 -2.80 -12.75 -2.02
N SER A 296 -2.01 -11.84 -1.45
CA SER A 296 -0.54 -11.91 -1.41
C SER A 296 -0.01 -11.30 -0.11
N PHE A 297 1.05 -11.89 0.43
CA PHE A 297 1.83 -11.34 1.54
C PHE A 297 3.09 -10.69 0.99
N VAL A 298 3.28 -9.40 1.23
CA VAL A 298 4.41 -8.63 0.68
C VAL A 298 5.25 -8.06 1.80
N HIS A 299 6.50 -8.51 1.89
CA HIS A 299 7.44 -8.06 2.92
C HIS A 299 8.02 -6.68 2.58
N LEU A 300 8.07 -5.82 3.59
CA LEU A 300 8.67 -4.49 3.54
C LEU A 300 10.15 -4.59 3.93
N LYS A 301 11.03 -4.36 2.95
CA LYS A 301 12.48 -4.36 3.16
C LYS A 301 12.98 -2.93 3.32
N ARG A 302 13.59 -2.66 4.47
CA ARG A 302 14.23 -1.38 4.82
C ARG A 302 15.71 -1.62 5.02
N ASN A 303 16.52 -1.20 4.04
CA ASN A 303 17.97 -1.37 4.14
C ASN A 303 18.60 -0.42 5.17
N TRP A 304 17.87 0.63 5.56
CA TRP A 304 18.29 1.68 6.48
C TRP A 304 17.89 1.44 7.94
N PHE A 305 17.02 0.46 8.22
CA PHE A 305 16.52 0.21 9.57
C PHE A 305 17.24 -1.00 10.18
N ASN A 306 18.05 -0.77 11.21
CA ASN A 306 18.69 -1.81 11.99
C ASN A 306 18.37 -1.65 13.47
N LYS A 307 17.64 -2.60 14.04
CA LYS A 307 17.24 -2.56 15.44
C LYS A 307 18.23 -3.21 16.42
N ASN A 308 19.21 -3.95 15.92
CA ASN A 308 20.04 -4.83 16.77
C ASN A 308 20.89 -4.05 17.78
N PHE A 309 21.34 -2.84 17.44
CA PHE A 309 22.12 -2.04 18.39
C PHE A 309 21.29 -1.65 19.63
N MET A 310 19.98 -1.42 19.48
CA MET A 310 19.07 -1.12 20.61
C MET A 310 18.88 -2.31 21.56
N LEU A 311 19.22 -3.52 21.12
CA LEU A 311 19.09 -4.75 21.91
C LEU A 311 20.35 -5.09 22.69
N SER A 312 21.43 -4.33 22.47
CA SER A 312 22.69 -4.51 23.19
C SER A 312 22.56 -4.13 24.66
N GLU A 313 23.26 -4.85 25.55
CA GLU A 313 23.38 -4.47 26.96
C GLU A 313 24.10 -3.12 27.15
N HIS A 314 24.86 -2.68 26.13
CA HIS A 314 25.57 -1.42 26.11
C HIS A 314 24.72 -0.23 25.64
N PHE A 315 23.49 -0.48 25.18
CA PHE A 315 22.57 0.58 24.78
C PHE A 315 21.99 1.28 26.01
N GLU A 316 22.02 2.61 26.01
CA GLU A 316 21.43 3.43 27.06
C GLU A 316 20.45 4.46 26.47
N TRP A 317 19.25 4.51 27.05
CA TRP A 317 18.19 5.43 26.65
C TRP A 317 17.85 6.41 27.77
N LYS A 318 18.23 7.69 27.61
CA LYS A 318 18.06 8.73 28.64
C LYS A 318 16.79 9.57 28.49
N GLU A 319 16.00 9.34 27.45
CA GLU A 319 14.83 10.16 27.19
C GLU A 319 13.62 9.73 28.03
N PRO A 320 12.73 10.66 28.43
CA PRO A 320 11.57 10.35 29.25
C PRO A 320 10.62 9.31 28.64
N LYS A 321 10.47 9.34 27.32
CA LYS A 321 9.59 8.43 26.59
C LYS A 321 10.37 7.17 26.20
N LYS A 322 10.02 6.03 26.80
CA LYS A 322 10.66 4.73 26.57
C LYS A 322 10.48 4.26 25.13
N ILE A 323 11.41 3.45 24.64
CA ILE A 323 11.34 2.89 23.27
C ILE A 323 10.27 1.79 23.18
N SER A 324 10.40 0.72 23.97
CA SER A 324 9.43 -0.39 24.05
C SER A 324 9.57 -1.12 25.39
N ASP A 325 8.46 -1.63 25.93
CA ASP A 325 8.43 -2.53 27.08
C ASP A 325 8.36 -4.03 26.68
N GLY A 326 8.27 -4.34 25.39
CA GLY A 326 8.15 -5.71 24.88
C GLY A 326 6.73 -6.27 24.87
N GLN A 327 5.72 -5.54 25.33
CA GLN A 327 4.36 -6.05 25.50
C GLN A 327 3.29 -5.08 25.00
N THR A 328 3.37 -3.81 25.40
CA THR A 328 2.32 -2.82 25.20
C THR A 328 2.51 -2.08 23.88
N ILE A 329 1.46 -2.05 23.05
CA ILE A 329 1.42 -1.23 21.85
C ILE A 329 0.57 0.00 22.12
N SER A 330 1.21 1.12 22.48
CA SER A 330 0.53 2.37 22.72
C SER A 330 1.39 3.57 22.30
N ASN A 331 0.75 4.73 22.23
CA ASN A 331 1.43 6.01 22.01
C ASN A 331 2.37 6.42 23.15
N ASP A 332 2.37 5.72 24.28
CA ASP A 332 3.28 6.00 25.40
C ASP A 332 4.71 5.57 25.10
N PHE A 333 4.88 4.65 24.15
CA PHE A 333 6.18 4.16 23.68
C PHE A 333 6.58 4.84 22.37
N LYS A 334 7.89 5.04 22.15
CA LYS A 334 8.40 5.62 20.90
C LYS A 334 8.31 4.63 19.75
N LEU A 335 8.67 3.36 19.98
CA LEU A 335 8.68 2.33 18.96
C LEU A 335 8.21 0.99 19.55
N PRO A 336 6.90 0.85 19.85
CA PRO A 336 6.38 -0.40 20.41
C PRO A 336 6.36 -1.56 19.39
N ALA A 337 6.12 -1.26 18.12
CA ALA A 337 6.16 -2.21 17.00
C ALA A 337 6.40 -1.44 15.69
N PHE A 338 6.69 -2.15 14.59
CA PHE A 338 6.83 -1.52 13.27
C PHE A 338 6.28 -2.43 12.16
N PRO A 339 5.78 -1.87 11.04
CA PRO A 339 5.17 -2.67 9.99
C PRO A 339 6.20 -3.50 9.21
N LYS A 340 5.96 -4.80 9.03
CA LYS A 340 6.90 -5.75 8.39
C LYS A 340 6.35 -6.36 7.11
N THR A 341 5.08 -6.73 7.08
CA THR A 341 4.46 -7.40 5.92
C THR A 341 3.09 -6.79 5.64
N MET A 342 2.79 -6.51 4.37
CA MET A 342 1.46 -6.12 3.93
C MET A 342 0.61 -7.35 3.60
N ILE A 343 -0.67 -7.29 3.94
CA ILE A 343 -1.69 -8.25 3.50
C ILE A 343 -2.51 -7.56 2.41
N LEU A 344 -2.28 -7.95 1.15
CA LEU A 344 -2.98 -7.39 0.00
C LEU A 344 -3.98 -8.38 -0.56
N ILE A 345 -5.11 -7.86 -1.03
CA ILE A 345 -6.12 -8.62 -1.77
C ILE A 345 -6.45 -7.95 -3.11
N LYS A 346 -6.87 -8.73 -4.10
CA LYS A 346 -7.42 -8.26 -5.37
C LYS A 346 -8.54 -9.17 -5.85
N ASN A 347 -9.25 -8.75 -6.91
CA ASN A 347 -10.29 -9.55 -7.55
C ASN A 347 -11.43 -10.04 -6.61
N LEU A 348 -11.81 -9.22 -5.63
CA LEU A 348 -12.89 -9.55 -4.70
C LEU A 348 -14.22 -9.76 -5.46
N LYS A 349 -14.79 -10.96 -5.33
CA LYS A 349 -16.12 -11.33 -5.79
C LYS A 349 -16.96 -11.79 -4.61
N VAL A 350 -18.13 -11.17 -4.46
CA VAL A 350 -19.13 -11.58 -3.46
C VAL A 350 -20.21 -12.36 -4.18
N ILE A 351 -20.30 -13.66 -3.92
CA ILE A 351 -21.28 -14.56 -4.50
C ILE A 351 -22.59 -14.40 -3.73
N LEU A 352 -23.66 -14.14 -4.49
CA LEU A 352 -24.99 -13.91 -3.96
C LEU A 352 -25.84 -15.19 -4.02
N ASP A 353 -26.83 -15.28 -3.14
CA ASP A 353 -27.83 -16.35 -3.20
C ASP A 353 -28.56 -16.36 -4.57
N PRO A 354 -28.68 -17.52 -5.24
CA PRO A 354 -29.35 -17.64 -6.53
C PRO A 354 -30.81 -17.15 -6.55
N SER A 355 -31.49 -17.19 -5.40
CA SER A 355 -32.90 -16.81 -5.24
C SER A 355 -33.15 -15.29 -5.33
N ILE A 356 -32.09 -14.48 -5.31
CA ILE A 356 -32.20 -13.02 -5.35
C ILE A 356 -32.64 -12.55 -6.74
N ILE A 357 -33.68 -11.72 -6.78
CA ILE A 357 -34.20 -11.09 -8.00
C ILE A 357 -33.30 -9.91 -8.37
N ASN A 358 -32.84 -9.82 -9.63
CA ASN A 358 -31.85 -8.81 -10.03
C ASN A 358 -32.27 -7.36 -9.68
N ALA A 359 -33.58 -7.08 -9.72
CA ALA A 359 -34.17 -5.78 -9.40
C ALA A 359 -34.00 -5.35 -7.93
N SER A 360 -33.76 -6.26 -6.99
CA SER A 360 -33.58 -5.92 -5.56
C SER A 360 -32.15 -5.51 -5.21
N VAL A 361 -31.18 -5.71 -6.11
CA VAL A 361 -29.75 -5.38 -5.90
C VAL A 361 -29.31 -4.21 -6.78
N SER A 362 -30.03 -3.92 -7.86
CA SER A 362 -29.74 -2.84 -8.81
C SER A 362 -30.53 -1.56 -8.50
N ASN A 363 -30.64 -1.17 -7.23
CA ASN A 363 -31.21 0.13 -6.88
C ASN A 363 -30.10 1.20 -6.97
N THR A 364 -30.20 2.09 -7.95
CA THR A 364 -29.25 3.20 -8.17
C THR A 364 -29.13 4.16 -6.99
N GLU A 365 -30.09 4.13 -6.05
CA GLU A 365 -30.07 4.97 -4.85
C GLU A 365 -29.32 4.34 -3.67
N GLN A 366 -28.92 3.06 -3.76
CA GLN A 366 -28.29 2.31 -2.66
C GLN A 366 -26.92 1.77 -3.05
N LEU A 367 -25.89 2.19 -2.32
CA LEU A 367 -24.52 1.67 -2.49
C LEU A 367 -24.38 0.35 -1.73
N VAL A 368 -23.79 -0.67 -2.38
CA VAL A 368 -23.50 -1.96 -1.75
C VAL A 368 -22.05 -1.94 -1.25
N TYR A 369 -21.82 -2.36 -0.01
CA TYR A 369 -20.49 -2.33 0.61
C TYR A 369 -20.04 -3.72 1.06
N PHE A 370 -18.73 -3.99 0.98
CA PHE A 370 -18.07 -5.15 1.59
C PHE A 370 -17.00 -4.64 2.55
N GLY A 371 -17.37 -4.47 3.83
CA GLY A 371 -16.55 -3.72 4.77
C GLY A 371 -16.35 -2.27 4.27
N PRO A 372 -15.11 -1.74 4.25
CA PRO A 372 -14.82 -0.41 3.71
C PRO A 372 -14.84 -0.34 2.17
N MET A 373 -14.98 -1.47 1.46
CA MET A 373 -14.97 -1.50 -0.02
C MET A 373 -16.35 -1.20 -0.58
N VAL A 374 -16.42 -0.33 -1.59
CA VAL A 374 -17.65 -0.09 -2.37
C VAL A 374 -17.75 -1.16 -3.46
N MET A 375 -18.93 -1.77 -3.61
CA MET A 375 -19.23 -2.77 -4.62
C MET A 375 -19.97 -2.14 -5.80
N LYS A 376 -19.75 -2.68 -7.01
CA LYS A 376 -20.49 -2.28 -8.21
C LYS A 376 -21.98 -2.60 -8.02
N GLN A 377 -22.85 -1.63 -8.34
CA GLN A 377 -24.31 -1.77 -8.31
C GLN A 377 -24.87 -2.60 -9.49
N GLN A 378 -24.07 -3.53 -10.02
CA GLN A 378 -24.43 -4.42 -11.12
C GLN A 378 -24.21 -5.86 -10.68
N VAL A 379 -25.25 -6.69 -10.81
CA VAL A 379 -25.13 -8.13 -10.62
C VAL A 379 -24.52 -8.74 -11.88
N PHE A 380 -23.41 -9.44 -11.70
CA PHE A 380 -22.77 -10.21 -12.76
C PHE A 380 -23.26 -11.66 -12.70
N VAL A 381 -23.48 -12.26 -13.85
CA VAL A 381 -23.83 -13.68 -13.96
C VAL A 381 -22.70 -14.40 -14.68
N ASN A 382 -22.12 -15.40 -14.03
CA ASN A 382 -21.13 -16.25 -14.66
C ASN A 382 -21.82 -17.17 -15.67
N LYS A 383 -21.33 -17.16 -16.92
CA LYS A 383 -21.92 -17.88 -18.04
C LYS A 383 -21.78 -19.40 -17.94
N SER A 384 -20.78 -19.90 -17.20
CA SER A 384 -20.53 -21.34 -17.12
C SER A 384 -21.37 -22.04 -16.05
N ASN A 385 -21.70 -21.36 -14.95
CA ASN A 385 -22.38 -21.95 -13.79
C ASN A 385 -23.62 -21.16 -13.33
N ASN A 386 -24.03 -20.13 -14.08
CA ASN A 386 -25.14 -19.21 -13.76
C ASN A 386 -25.05 -18.54 -12.39
N GLN A 387 -23.85 -18.50 -11.80
CA GLN A 387 -23.63 -17.93 -10.48
C GLN A 387 -23.73 -16.41 -10.53
N LYS A 388 -24.52 -15.83 -9.64
CA LYS A 388 -24.67 -14.38 -9.48
C LYS A 388 -23.63 -13.85 -8.51
N PHE A 389 -22.95 -12.77 -8.85
CA PHE A 389 -21.94 -12.17 -7.99
C PHE A 389 -21.82 -10.65 -8.17
N LEU A 390 -21.27 -10.00 -7.14
CA LEU A 390 -20.88 -8.58 -7.15
C LEU A 390 -19.36 -8.47 -7.17
N LYS A 391 -18.86 -7.39 -7.77
CA LYS A 391 -17.42 -7.05 -7.80
C LYS A 391 -17.17 -5.74 -7.08
N ALA A 392 -15.99 -5.58 -6.48
CA ALA A 392 -15.59 -4.30 -5.91
C ALA A 392 -15.41 -3.22 -6.99
N ILE A 393 -15.65 -1.96 -6.63
CA ILE A 393 -15.19 -0.80 -7.38
C ILE A 393 -13.69 -0.68 -7.14
N THR A 394 -12.94 -0.57 -8.23
CA THR A 394 -11.47 -0.57 -8.22
C THR A 394 -10.89 0.80 -8.62
N ASN A 395 -11.70 1.72 -9.13
CA ASN A 395 -11.28 3.05 -9.56
C ASN A 395 -11.22 4.01 -8.36
N VAL A 396 -10.03 4.55 -8.06
CA VAL A 396 -9.82 5.40 -6.87
C VAL A 396 -10.57 6.73 -6.97
N LYS A 397 -10.75 7.28 -8.19
CA LYS A 397 -11.50 8.53 -8.40
C LYS A 397 -12.99 8.33 -8.10
N THR A 398 -13.56 7.21 -8.55
CA THR A 398 -14.95 6.84 -8.28
C THR A 398 -15.18 6.57 -6.79
N ILE A 399 -14.25 5.87 -6.13
CA ILE A 399 -14.34 5.63 -4.68
C ILE A 399 -14.31 6.94 -3.88
N LYS A 400 -13.39 7.87 -4.22
CA LYS A 400 -13.30 9.18 -3.56
C LYS A 400 -14.53 10.04 -3.78
N SER A 401 -15.09 10.06 -4.99
CA SER A 401 -16.33 10.80 -5.27
C SER A 401 -17.53 10.20 -4.54
N ASP A 402 -17.63 8.87 -4.49
CA ASP A 402 -18.78 8.18 -3.88
C ASP A 402 -18.72 8.21 -2.36
N GLN A 403 -17.53 8.13 -1.75
CA GLN A 403 -17.33 8.38 -0.33
C GLN A 403 -17.69 9.82 0.04
N LEU A 404 -17.26 10.81 -0.76
CA LEU A 404 -17.61 12.22 -0.56
C LEU A 404 -19.12 12.44 -0.71
N ASN A 405 -19.74 11.85 -1.72
CA ASN A 405 -21.18 11.93 -1.97
C ASN A 405 -22.00 11.24 -0.89
N TYR A 406 -21.53 10.10 -0.36
CA TYR A 406 -22.16 9.41 0.76
C TYR A 406 -22.07 10.24 2.05
N LEU A 407 -20.89 10.79 2.38
CA LEU A 407 -20.72 11.68 3.52
C LEU A 407 -21.59 12.94 3.39
N ALA A 408 -21.65 13.53 2.19
CA ALA A 408 -22.51 14.68 1.90
C ALA A 408 -24.01 14.33 2.06
N LYS A 409 -24.47 13.18 1.55
CA LYS A 409 -25.85 12.70 1.75
C LYS A 409 -26.16 12.45 3.22
N LYS A 410 -25.23 11.88 3.99
CA LYS A 410 -25.40 11.62 5.44
C LYS A 410 -25.50 12.94 6.23
N THR A 411 -24.75 13.97 5.85
CA THR A 411 -24.91 15.32 6.43
C THR A 411 -26.26 15.95 6.06
N MET A 412 -26.76 15.73 4.84
CA MET A 412 -28.07 16.25 4.42
C MET A 412 -29.25 15.53 5.09
N ILE A 413 -29.14 14.22 5.37
CA ILE A 413 -30.15 13.46 6.12
C ILE A 413 -30.18 13.88 7.59
N ALA A 414 -29.02 14.18 8.19
CA ALA A 414 -28.93 14.71 9.55
C ALA A 414 -29.56 16.12 9.68
N ASP A 415 -29.46 16.95 8.64
CA ASP A 415 -30.14 18.25 8.60
C ASP A 415 -31.64 18.12 8.33
N ALA A 416 -32.08 17.16 7.51
CA ALA A 416 -33.50 16.88 7.28
C ALA A 416 -34.21 16.34 8.55
N GLN A 417 -33.52 15.55 9.37
CA GLN A 417 -34.04 15.10 10.67
C GLN A 417 -34.13 16.23 11.71
N LYS A 418 -33.25 17.24 11.66
CA LYS A 418 -33.37 18.44 12.51
C LYS A 418 -34.58 19.32 12.14
N VAL A 419 -34.98 19.34 10.86
CA VAL A 419 -36.17 20.11 10.42
C VAL A 419 -37.47 19.37 10.76
N ALA A 420 -37.48 18.04 10.77
CA ALA A 420 -38.65 17.25 11.14
C ALA A 420 -38.96 17.25 12.65
N VAL A 421 -37.96 17.45 13.52
CA VAL A 421 -38.15 17.45 14.98
C VAL A 421 -38.65 18.81 15.52
N LEU A 422 -38.59 19.89 14.72
CA LEU A 422 -39.12 21.20 15.12
C LEU A 422 -40.64 21.35 14.95
N ASN A 423 -41.33 20.37 14.37
CA ASN A 423 -42.78 20.44 14.07
C ASN A 423 -43.59 19.26 14.63
N THR A 424 -43.42 18.95 15.91
CA THR A 424 -44.45 18.21 16.67
C THR A 424 -44.53 18.71 18.10
N ASN A 425 -45.61 19.42 18.41
CA ASN A 425 -46.09 19.74 19.76
C ASN A 425 -46.31 18.46 20.59
N PHE A 426 -46.03 18.52 21.90
CA PHE A 426 -46.71 17.90 23.07
C PHE A 426 -45.68 17.80 24.23
N SER A 427 -45.72 18.68 25.23
CA SER A 427 -46.55 18.67 26.45
C SER A 427 -45.78 18.14 27.67
N ALA A 428 -45.84 18.92 28.75
CA ALA A 428 -45.06 18.79 29.95
C ALA A 428 -45.44 17.59 30.84
N LYS A 429 -44.45 16.99 31.50
CA LYS A 429 -44.50 16.68 32.93
C LYS A 429 -43.10 16.46 33.49
N MET A 430 -42.82 17.19 34.57
CA MET A 430 -41.67 17.05 35.47
C MET A 430 -41.76 15.75 36.26
N GLU A 431 -40.63 15.07 36.41
CA GLU A 431 -40.25 14.39 37.66
C GLU A 431 -38.71 14.31 37.74
N SER A 432 -38.22 14.23 38.96
CA SER A 432 -37.02 14.88 39.49
C SER A 432 -35.92 13.89 39.94
N VAL A 433 -34.74 14.47 40.24
CA VAL A 433 -33.62 13.90 41.06
C VAL A 433 -32.66 13.01 40.23
N GLU A 434 -31.33 13.09 40.26
CA GLU A 434 -30.34 13.56 41.24
C GLU A 434 -29.03 13.96 40.55
N THR A 435 -28.38 15.00 41.07
CA THR A 435 -27.02 15.43 40.71
C THR A 435 -25.97 14.54 41.39
N LEU A 436 -25.06 13.95 40.61
CA LEU A 436 -23.74 13.52 41.09
C LEU A 436 -22.65 14.14 40.22
N LYS A 437 -21.79 14.90 40.91
CA LYS A 437 -20.62 15.60 40.40
C LYS A 437 -19.59 14.60 39.85
N THR A 438 -18.99 14.93 38.72
CA THR A 438 -17.68 14.40 38.33
C THR A 438 -16.76 15.57 38.02
N ASP A 439 -15.57 15.49 38.62
CA ASP A 439 -14.52 16.48 38.60
C ASP A 439 -13.92 16.68 37.21
N ASN A 440 -13.65 17.95 36.92
CA ASN A 440 -12.89 18.40 35.77
C ASN A 440 -11.42 17.95 35.86
N ASN A 441 -10.94 17.27 34.83
CA ASN A 441 -9.54 17.37 34.39
C ASN A 441 -9.48 17.15 32.88
N ALA A 442 -9.67 18.23 32.12
CA ALA A 442 -9.35 18.31 30.69
C ALA A 442 -8.20 19.32 30.51
N ALA A 443 -6.97 18.85 30.66
CA ALA A 443 -5.80 19.51 30.11
C ALA A 443 -5.62 19.04 28.66
N PHE A 444 -6.37 19.66 27.74
CA PHE A 444 -6.11 19.60 26.30
C PHE A 444 -5.93 21.04 25.82
N ALA A 445 -4.74 21.58 26.02
CA ALA A 445 -4.34 22.91 25.57
C ALA A 445 -2.93 22.82 24.94
N GLY A 446 -2.89 22.34 23.70
CA GLY A 446 -1.78 22.50 22.78
C GLY A 446 -2.32 22.98 21.44
N LYS A 447 -2.64 24.27 21.36
CA LYS A 447 -3.02 24.95 20.12
C LYS A 447 -1.84 24.90 19.14
N ILE A 448 -2.04 24.33 17.97
CA ILE A 448 -1.30 24.74 16.77
C ILE A 448 -2.30 25.27 15.76
N ASN A 449 -1.97 26.45 15.28
CA ASN A 449 -2.79 27.43 14.59
C ASN A 449 -2.67 27.21 13.08
N THR A 450 -3.65 26.56 12.44
CA THR A 450 -3.68 26.36 10.97
C THR A 450 -4.57 27.37 10.25
N GLY A 451 -4.96 28.47 10.90
CA GLY A 451 -5.82 29.49 10.31
C GLY A 451 -5.16 30.87 10.23
N ASN A 452 -4.11 31.05 9.39
CA ASN A 452 -3.69 32.41 9.00
C ASN A 452 -2.71 32.56 7.79
N ILE A 453 -2.89 31.83 6.68
CA ILE A 453 -2.15 32.12 5.42
C ILE A 453 -3.08 32.16 4.18
N LEU A 454 -4.31 32.65 4.33
CA LEU A 454 -5.18 33.00 3.19
C LEU A 454 -5.88 34.36 3.36
N GLY A 455 -5.42 35.19 4.30
CA GLY A 455 -6.10 36.42 4.74
C GLY A 455 -5.61 37.74 4.14
N ASN A 456 -4.73 37.75 3.13
CA ASN A 456 -4.16 38.99 2.57
C ASN A 456 -4.37 39.15 1.06
N ILE A 457 -5.64 39.12 0.63
CA ILE A 457 -6.12 39.89 -0.53
C ILE A 457 -7.49 40.49 -0.16
N LYS A 458 -7.49 41.58 0.60
CA LYS A 458 -8.63 42.50 0.67
C LYS A 458 -8.27 43.77 -0.10
N ASN A 459 -8.80 43.88 -1.31
CA ASN A 459 -9.42 45.10 -1.82
C ASN A 459 -9.94 44.83 -3.23
N LEU A 460 -11.16 44.33 -3.36
CA LEU A 460 -12.11 44.68 -4.43
C LEU A 460 -13.51 44.26 -3.96
N ARG A 461 -14.47 45.19 -4.04
CA ARG A 461 -15.86 45.02 -3.58
C ARG A 461 -16.58 43.94 -4.40
N PRO A 462 -17.48 43.12 -3.80
CA PRO A 462 -18.39 42.29 -4.57
C PRO A 462 -19.51 43.17 -5.16
N LEU A 463 -19.58 43.25 -6.49
CA LEU A 463 -20.82 43.59 -7.19
C LEU A 463 -21.57 42.29 -7.42
N THR A 464 -22.78 42.19 -6.87
CA THR A 464 -23.76 41.15 -7.20
C THR A 464 -24.22 41.32 -8.66
N PRO A 465 -24.25 40.24 -9.47
CA PRO A 465 -25.10 40.19 -10.65
C PRO A 465 -26.34 39.32 -10.40
N VAL A 466 -27.48 39.92 -10.73
CA VAL A 466 -28.82 39.34 -10.89
C VAL A 466 -28.78 38.20 -11.93
N PRO A 467 -29.59 37.13 -11.78
CA PRO A 467 -29.62 36.04 -12.75
C PRO A 467 -30.39 36.44 -14.01
N HIS A 468 -29.73 36.35 -15.17
CA HIS A 468 -30.37 36.37 -16.47
C HIS A 468 -30.09 35.05 -17.18
N GLY A 469 -31.15 34.33 -17.53
CA GLY A 469 -31.10 33.18 -18.43
C GLY A 469 -30.76 33.64 -19.84
N ALA A 470 -29.81 32.96 -20.47
CA ALA A 470 -29.52 33.12 -21.88
C ALA A 470 -29.16 31.76 -22.49
N SER A 471 -29.96 31.36 -23.49
CA SER A 471 -29.68 30.25 -24.39
C SER A 471 -28.49 30.57 -25.31
N PRO A 472 -27.81 29.55 -25.89
CA PRO A 472 -26.65 29.78 -26.76
C PRO A 472 -27.05 30.46 -28.08
N VAL A 473 -26.33 31.52 -28.44
CA VAL A 473 -26.50 32.28 -29.69
C VAL A 473 -25.65 31.68 -30.81
N GLN A 474 -26.26 31.47 -31.97
CA GLN A 474 -25.62 31.13 -33.24
C GLN A 474 -24.83 32.34 -33.80
N PRO A 475 -23.60 32.15 -34.34
CA PRO A 475 -22.86 33.25 -34.95
C PRO A 475 -23.43 33.63 -36.34
N SER A 476 -23.77 34.90 -36.52
CA SER A 476 -24.02 35.50 -37.85
C SER A 476 -22.71 36.04 -38.44
N PRO A 477 -22.41 35.84 -39.73
CA PRO A 477 -21.25 36.45 -40.37
C PRO A 477 -21.49 37.96 -40.61
N GLN A 478 -20.54 38.80 -40.17
CA GLN A 478 -20.50 40.24 -40.50
C GLN A 478 -19.45 40.50 -41.61
N PRO A 479 -19.74 41.40 -42.57
CA PRO A 479 -18.87 41.70 -43.70
C PRO A 479 -17.72 42.65 -43.32
N SER A 480 -16.52 42.36 -43.85
CA SER A 480 -15.36 43.25 -43.78
C SER A 480 -15.47 44.37 -44.82
N ASN A 481 -15.56 45.63 -44.34
CA ASN A 481 -15.44 46.82 -45.19
C ASN A 481 -13.99 46.98 -45.69
N PRO A 482 -13.78 47.36 -46.97
CA PRO A 482 -12.44 47.61 -47.50
C PRO A 482 -11.89 48.99 -47.09
N ILE A 483 -10.60 48.99 -46.78
CA ILE A 483 -9.77 50.12 -46.38
C ILE A 483 -9.62 51.11 -47.56
N LYS A 484 -9.91 52.38 -47.31
CA LYS A 484 -9.56 53.51 -48.19
C LYS A 484 -8.12 53.94 -47.94
N VAL A 485 -7.32 54.04 -49.00
CA VAL A 485 -6.11 54.87 -49.04
C VAL A 485 -6.14 55.81 -50.26
N PRO A 486 -5.54 57.01 -50.19
CA PRO A 486 -5.78 58.09 -51.12
C PRO A 486 -4.66 58.29 -52.16
N TRP A 487 -5.08 58.65 -53.38
CA TRP A 487 -4.45 59.58 -54.33
C TRP A 487 -3.12 59.21 -55.02
N GLY A 488 -3.15 59.32 -56.37
CA GLY A 488 -2.07 59.94 -57.13
C GLY A 488 -1.44 59.13 -58.28
N SER A 489 -2.03 59.27 -59.47
CA SER A 489 -1.48 59.31 -60.85
C SER A 489 -0.08 58.75 -61.18
N TRP A 490 0.06 58.16 -62.38
CA TRP A 490 1.14 58.34 -63.39
C TRP A 490 1.32 57.06 -64.28
N GLY A 491 0.43 56.90 -65.29
CA GLY A 491 0.62 56.25 -66.61
C GLY A 491 1.11 54.78 -66.76
N PRO A 492 1.12 54.19 -67.98
CA PRO A 492 0.51 54.60 -69.25
C PRO A 492 -0.59 53.65 -69.78
N LYS A 493 -1.35 54.18 -70.74
CA LYS A 493 -2.50 53.59 -71.43
C LYS A 493 -2.09 52.51 -72.44
N PHE A 494 -2.82 51.39 -72.47
CA PHE A 494 -2.84 50.44 -73.58
C PHE A 494 -4.29 50.21 -74.07
N PRO A 495 -4.47 49.90 -75.36
CA PRO A 495 -5.67 50.25 -76.11
C PRO A 495 -6.84 49.28 -75.91
N THR A 496 -8.02 49.88 -76.06
CA THR A 496 -9.37 49.34 -76.02
C THR A 496 -9.56 48.17 -76.99
N ILE A 497 -9.92 47.00 -76.46
CA ILE A 497 -10.47 45.86 -77.22
C ILE A 497 -12.00 45.83 -76.93
N PRO A 498 -12.86 45.65 -77.95
CA PRO A 498 -14.30 45.79 -77.81
C PRO A 498 -14.93 44.74 -76.91
N THR A 499 -15.84 45.20 -76.06
CA THR A 499 -16.71 44.45 -75.16
C THR A 499 -17.65 43.51 -75.92
N PRO A 500 -17.60 42.19 -75.68
CA PRO A 500 -18.73 41.32 -75.97
C PRO A 500 -19.75 41.41 -74.83
N THR A 501 -21.01 41.55 -75.22
CA THR A 501 -22.21 41.49 -74.39
C THR A 501 -22.20 40.25 -73.48
N PRO A 502 -22.45 40.37 -72.16
CA PRO A 502 -22.55 39.21 -71.30
C PRO A 502 -23.87 38.47 -71.56
N THR A 503 -23.77 37.31 -72.20
CA THR A 503 -24.78 36.26 -72.09
C THR A 503 -24.85 35.78 -70.62
N PRO A 504 -26.05 35.57 -70.06
CA PRO A 504 -26.17 35.04 -68.70
C PRO A 504 -25.59 33.64 -68.65
N ILE A 505 -24.49 33.48 -67.90
CA ILE A 505 -23.96 32.16 -67.54
C ILE A 505 -24.92 31.58 -66.50
N PRO A 506 -25.54 30.40 -66.74
CA PRO A 506 -26.29 29.71 -65.72
C PRO A 506 -25.34 29.37 -64.57
N VAL A 507 -25.59 29.93 -63.38
CA VAL A 507 -24.91 29.49 -62.16
C VAL A 507 -25.27 28.01 -61.97
N PRO A 508 -24.30 27.07 -61.94
CA PRO A 508 -24.61 25.68 -61.67
C PRO A 508 -25.19 25.61 -60.25
N VAL A 509 -26.45 25.17 -60.14
CA VAL A 509 -27.03 24.76 -58.86
C VAL A 509 -26.12 23.65 -58.33
N PRO A 510 -25.55 23.77 -57.11
CA PRO A 510 -24.76 22.69 -56.53
C PRO A 510 -25.64 21.44 -56.46
N GLN A 511 -25.31 20.42 -57.24
CA GLN A 511 -25.98 19.13 -57.11
C GLN A 511 -25.72 18.61 -55.69
N PRO A 512 -26.75 18.17 -54.95
CA PRO A 512 -26.54 17.59 -53.63
C PRO A 512 -25.55 16.42 -53.76
N PRO A 513 -24.59 16.27 -52.82
CA PRO A 513 -23.60 15.21 -52.90
C PRO A 513 -24.33 13.85 -52.94
N LEU A 514 -24.12 13.10 -54.02
CA LEU A 514 -24.59 11.73 -54.17
C LEU A 514 -23.94 10.85 -53.09
N GLY A 515 -24.75 10.36 -52.16
CA GLY A 515 -24.31 9.49 -51.07
C GLY A 515 -25.45 8.60 -50.57
N ALA A 516 -25.10 7.51 -49.91
CA ALA A 516 -26.04 6.63 -49.23
C ALA A 516 -26.12 7.00 -47.74
N ILE A 517 -27.32 6.87 -47.16
CA ILE A 517 -27.45 6.84 -45.71
C ILE A 517 -26.99 5.45 -45.25
N VAL A 518 -25.87 5.41 -44.53
CA VAL A 518 -25.31 4.18 -43.97
C VAL A 518 -25.66 4.13 -42.50
N GLN A 519 -26.33 3.05 -42.10
CA GLN A 519 -26.71 2.76 -40.73
C GLN A 519 -25.81 1.67 -40.18
N PHE A 520 -25.02 1.99 -39.17
CA PHE A 520 -24.20 1.05 -38.42
C PHE A 520 -24.92 0.65 -37.15
N LYS A 521 -25.02 -0.65 -36.90
CA LYS A 521 -25.56 -1.22 -35.67
C LYS A 521 -24.45 -1.95 -34.93
N VAL A 522 -24.13 -1.51 -33.73
CA VAL A 522 -23.06 -2.05 -32.89
C VAL A 522 -23.68 -2.77 -31.70
N SER A 523 -23.37 -4.05 -31.57
CA SER A 523 -23.86 -4.89 -30.48
C SER A 523 -22.74 -5.72 -29.85
N ASP A 524 -22.97 -6.16 -28.62
CA ASP A 524 -22.09 -7.09 -27.93
C ASP A 524 -22.18 -8.49 -28.57
N LYS A 525 -21.03 -9.09 -28.85
CA LYS A 525 -20.98 -10.39 -29.53
C LYS A 525 -21.62 -11.54 -28.74
N ILE A 526 -21.66 -11.46 -27.41
CA ILE A 526 -22.13 -12.55 -26.56
C ILE A 526 -23.63 -12.43 -26.26
N ASN A 527 -24.12 -11.25 -25.86
CA ASN A 527 -25.52 -11.09 -25.48
C ASN A 527 -26.37 -10.35 -26.54
N ASN A 528 -25.76 -9.84 -27.61
CA ASN A 528 -26.40 -9.03 -28.65
C ASN A 528 -27.05 -7.73 -28.13
N ASP A 529 -26.68 -7.27 -26.94
CA ASP A 529 -27.16 -5.99 -26.42
C ASP A 529 -26.56 -4.84 -27.23
N PRO A 530 -27.31 -3.74 -27.44
CA PRO A 530 -26.79 -2.56 -28.11
C PRO A 530 -25.68 -1.89 -27.28
N ILE A 531 -24.64 -1.40 -27.96
CA ILE A 531 -23.52 -0.73 -27.30
C ILE A 531 -23.66 0.79 -27.46
N TYR A 532 -23.84 1.49 -26.34
CA TYR A 532 -23.98 2.95 -26.29
C TYR A 532 -22.62 3.66 -26.29
N LYS A 533 -22.49 4.80 -26.99
CA LYS A 533 -21.28 5.62 -27.09
C LYS A 533 -20.04 4.90 -27.65
N CYS A 534 -20.25 3.95 -28.56
CA CYS A 534 -19.14 3.38 -29.32
C CYS A 534 -18.71 4.39 -30.40
N ALA A 535 -17.43 4.76 -30.38
CA ALA A 535 -16.85 5.65 -31.38
C ALA A 535 -16.59 4.87 -32.67
N ILE A 536 -17.07 5.39 -33.81
CA ILE A 536 -16.71 4.93 -35.15
C ILE A 536 -15.85 5.99 -35.83
N SER A 537 -14.69 5.58 -36.33
CA SER A 537 -13.88 6.37 -37.26
C SER A 537 -14.01 5.76 -38.65
N ILE A 538 -14.48 6.54 -39.63
CA ILE A 538 -14.69 6.11 -41.02
C ILE A 538 -13.68 6.84 -41.89
N LYS A 539 -12.70 6.13 -42.42
CA LYS A 539 -11.66 6.68 -43.29
C LYS A 539 -11.87 6.21 -44.72
N GLY A 540 -12.10 7.15 -45.63
CA GLY A 540 -12.20 6.84 -47.05
C GLY A 540 -10.84 6.54 -47.66
N THR A 541 -10.68 5.35 -48.19
CA THR A 541 -9.41 4.81 -48.70
C THR A 541 -8.98 5.50 -50.00
N ASN A 542 -9.94 6.06 -50.74
CA ASN A 542 -9.73 6.73 -52.02
C ASN A 542 -10.14 8.22 -52.04
N ASN A 543 -10.67 8.77 -50.93
CA ASN A 543 -11.20 10.14 -50.90
C ASN A 543 -10.78 10.99 -49.69
N ASN A 544 -9.86 10.50 -48.83
CA ASN A 544 -9.28 11.19 -47.68
C ASN A 544 -10.29 11.80 -46.68
N ARG A 545 -11.55 11.38 -46.70
CA ARG A 545 -12.57 11.84 -45.73
C ARG A 545 -12.49 11.01 -44.46
N ILE A 546 -12.60 11.68 -43.31
CA ILE A 546 -12.65 11.06 -41.99
C ILE A 546 -13.95 11.52 -41.32
N PHE A 547 -14.74 10.56 -40.84
CA PHE A 547 -15.92 10.83 -40.01
C PHE A 547 -15.70 10.19 -38.65
N GLU A 548 -15.93 10.94 -37.57
CA GLU A 548 -15.86 10.46 -36.20
C GLU A 548 -17.21 10.70 -35.53
N ILE A 549 -17.92 9.62 -35.20
CA ILE A 549 -19.31 9.66 -34.73
C ILE A 549 -19.49 8.61 -33.63
N GLU A 550 -20.42 8.82 -32.72
CA GLU A 550 -20.72 7.88 -31.64
C GLU A 550 -22.09 7.21 -31.81
N SER A 551 -22.25 5.99 -31.29
CA SER A 551 -23.54 5.29 -31.24
C SER A 551 -24.49 5.87 -30.19
N ASN A 552 -25.78 5.88 -30.54
CA ASN A 552 -26.86 6.25 -29.62
C ASN A 552 -27.22 5.12 -28.65
N GLU A 553 -28.20 5.34 -27.76
CA GLU A 553 -28.59 4.39 -26.70
C GLU A 553 -29.06 3.03 -27.21
N ILE A 554 -29.46 2.94 -28.49
CA ILE A 554 -29.86 1.70 -29.16
C ILE A 554 -28.74 1.12 -30.03
N GLY A 555 -27.51 1.62 -29.89
CA GLY A 555 -26.32 1.10 -30.57
C GLY A 555 -26.25 1.43 -32.06
N ILE A 556 -26.94 2.49 -32.50
CA ILE A 556 -27.06 2.86 -33.91
C ILE A 556 -26.30 4.15 -34.20
N ILE A 557 -25.61 4.17 -35.35
CA ILE A 557 -24.98 5.33 -35.95
C ILE A 557 -25.53 5.47 -37.37
N SER A 558 -26.05 6.65 -37.74
CA SER A 558 -26.56 6.91 -39.08
C SER A 558 -25.81 8.09 -39.69
N GLN A 559 -25.12 7.87 -40.81
CA GLN A 559 -24.33 8.89 -41.48
C GLN A 559 -24.56 8.86 -42.99
N LEU A 560 -24.67 10.03 -43.62
CA LEU A 560 -24.64 10.15 -45.07
C LEU A 560 -23.19 10.02 -45.56
N ILE A 561 -22.91 8.96 -46.31
CA ILE A 561 -21.57 8.62 -46.82
C ILE A 561 -21.60 8.62 -48.35
N PRO A 562 -20.70 9.37 -49.02
CA PRO A 562 -20.57 9.34 -50.48
C PRO A 562 -20.26 7.95 -51.04
N ILE A 563 -20.45 7.79 -52.35
CA ILE A 563 -20.03 6.58 -53.07
C ILE A 563 -18.49 6.46 -53.01
N GLY A 564 -17.97 5.29 -52.60
CA GLY A 564 -16.54 5.06 -52.41
C GLY A 564 -16.20 3.85 -51.53
N GLU A 565 -14.90 3.65 -51.30
CA GLU A 565 -14.35 2.58 -50.46
C GLU A 565 -13.89 3.15 -49.11
N TYR A 566 -14.25 2.49 -48.03
CA TYR A 566 -14.03 2.99 -46.66
C TYR A 566 -13.48 1.89 -45.74
N SER A 567 -12.60 2.29 -44.84
CA SER A 567 -12.21 1.51 -43.66
C SER A 567 -12.86 2.12 -42.44
N ILE A 568 -13.34 1.29 -41.52
CA ILE A 568 -13.87 1.71 -40.23
C ILE A 568 -13.01 1.16 -39.10
N GLU A 569 -12.91 1.94 -38.03
CA GLU A 569 -12.41 1.54 -36.73
C GLU A 569 -13.52 1.81 -35.70
N LEU A 570 -13.92 0.78 -34.95
CA LEU A 570 -14.84 0.88 -33.84
C LEU A 570 -14.08 0.73 -32.53
N ARG A 571 -14.26 1.69 -31.62
CA ARG A 571 -13.58 1.74 -30.32
C ARG A 571 -14.57 2.06 -29.20
N ILE A 572 -14.47 1.33 -28.11
CA ILE A 572 -15.17 1.61 -26.86
C ILE A 572 -14.44 0.89 -25.71
N ASP A 573 -14.45 1.48 -24.53
CA ASP A 573 -13.89 0.88 -23.32
C ASP A 573 -14.48 -0.52 -23.07
N ASP A 574 -13.67 -1.44 -22.57
CA ASP A 574 -14.03 -2.84 -22.26
C ASP A 574 -14.28 -3.77 -23.48
N TYR A 575 -14.05 -3.29 -24.71
CA TYR A 575 -14.17 -4.09 -25.94
C TYR A 575 -12.92 -3.97 -26.82
N ALA A 576 -12.59 -5.07 -27.51
CA ALA A 576 -11.52 -5.07 -28.50
C ALA A 576 -11.86 -4.15 -29.68
N VAL A 577 -10.85 -3.39 -30.13
CA VAL A 577 -10.96 -2.54 -31.32
C VAL A 577 -11.29 -3.40 -32.54
N LEU A 578 -12.32 -3.01 -33.30
CA LEU A 578 -12.74 -3.71 -34.51
C LEU A 578 -12.44 -2.87 -35.75
N ASN A 579 -11.66 -3.43 -36.67
CA ASN A 579 -11.33 -2.82 -37.95
C ASN A 579 -11.96 -3.61 -39.10
N GLN A 580 -12.73 -2.96 -39.96
CA GLN A 580 -13.36 -3.57 -41.13
C GLN A 580 -13.44 -2.61 -42.32
N ASN A 581 -13.57 -3.16 -43.53
CA ASN A 581 -13.74 -2.38 -44.76
C ASN A 581 -15.15 -2.55 -45.31
N PHE A 582 -15.71 -1.49 -45.90
CA PHE A 582 -16.99 -1.53 -46.60
C PHE A 582 -17.01 -0.58 -47.81
N SER A 583 -17.86 -0.89 -48.79
CA SER A 583 -18.01 -0.16 -50.05
C SER A 583 -19.41 0.44 -50.17
N VAL A 584 -19.51 1.71 -50.58
CA VAL A 584 -20.77 2.38 -50.94
C VAL A 584 -20.84 2.48 -52.46
N ASN A 585 -21.66 1.64 -53.11
CA ASN A 585 -21.68 1.50 -54.56
C ASN A 585 -22.71 2.40 -55.27
N ASN A 586 -23.75 2.85 -54.56
CA ASN A 586 -24.83 3.67 -55.09
C ASN A 586 -25.45 4.51 -53.95
N ALA A 587 -26.50 5.29 -54.25
CA ALA A 587 -27.21 6.11 -53.27
C ALA A 587 -28.30 5.36 -52.46
N THR A 588 -28.35 4.02 -52.54
CA THR A 588 -29.33 3.24 -51.76
C THR A 588 -28.88 3.11 -50.31
N PRO A 589 -29.79 3.19 -49.31
CA PRO A 589 -29.42 3.01 -47.91
C PRO A 589 -28.77 1.65 -47.63
N ILE A 590 -27.75 1.63 -46.77
CA ILE A 590 -26.99 0.42 -46.41
C ILE A 590 -27.05 0.22 -44.90
N ASN A 591 -27.33 -1.00 -44.46
CA ASN A 591 -27.31 -1.39 -43.05
C ASN A 591 -26.15 -2.35 -42.79
N LEU A 592 -25.29 -2.00 -41.83
CA LEU A 592 -24.11 -2.78 -41.46
C LEU A 592 -24.18 -3.11 -39.97
N GLU A 593 -24.02 -4.39 -39.62
CA GLU A 593 -24.06 -4.85 -38.24
C GLU A 593 -22.69 -5.37 -37.80
N TYR A 594 -22.20 -4.83 -36.68
CA TYR A 594 -20.91 -5.19 -36.10
C TYR A 594 -21.09 -5.70 -34.68
N LYS A 595 -20.37 -6.78 -34.38
CA LYS A 595 -20.37 -7.42 -33.06
C LYS A 595 -19.03 -7.25 -32.39
N LEU A 596 -18.97 -6.47 -31.32
CA LEU A 596 -17.75 -6.23 -30.57
C LEU A 596 -17.52 -7.34 -29.53
N GLN A 597 -16.29 -7.80 -29.44
CA GLN A 597 -15.86 -8.77 -28.45
C GLN A 597 -15.40 -8.02 -27.19
N ARG A 598 -15.97 -8.35 -26.03
CA ARG A 598 -15.44 -7.83 -24.76
C ARG A 598 -13.99 -8.26 -24.59
N GLU A 599 -13.13 -7.30 -24.28
CA GLU A 599 -11.77 -7.60 -23.83
C GLU A 599 -11.84 -7.96 -22.33
N GLU A 600 -10.88 -8.75 -21.86
CA GLU A 600 -10.80 -9.04 -20.42
C GLU A 600 -10.49 -7.72 -19.69
N VAL A 601 -11.50 -7.17 -19.02
CA VAL A 601 -11.30 -5.93 -18.26
C VAL A 601 -10.40 -6.23 -17.06
N LYS A 602 -9.09 -5.96 -17.22
CA LYS A 602 -8.08 -6.10 -16.17
C LYS A 602 -8.19 -4.93 -15.20
N PHE A 603 -9.21 -4.96 -14.35
CA PHE A 603 -9.29 -4.08 -13.18
C PHE A 603 -8.29 -4.55 -12.11
N LYS A 604 -7.01 -4.24 -12.28
CA LYS A 604 -5.97 -4.57 -11.29
C LYS A 604 -5.87 -3.44 -10.25
N SER A 605 -6.81 -3.38 -9.32
CA SER A 605 -6.62 -2.60 -8.09
C SER A 605 -6.47 -3.53 -6.90
N PHE A 606 -5.61 -3.10 -5.98
CA PHE A 606 -5.13 -3.89 -4.87
C PHE A 606 -5.57 -3.21 -3.58
N PHE A 607 -6.11 -3.99 -2.66
CA PHE A 607 -6.64 -3.49 -1.41
C PHE A 607 -5.75 -3.95 -0.26
N LEU A 608 -5.28 -3.01 0.55
CA LEU A 608 -4.60 -3.31 1.81
C LEU A 608 -5.65 -3.61 2.88
N ILE A 609 -5.74 -4.88 3.28
CA ILE A 609 -6.71 -5.33 4.29
C ILE A 609 -6.09 -5.40 5.69
N GLY A 610 -4.77 -5.52 5.79
CA GLY A 610 -4.07 -5.60 7.07
C GLY A 610 -2.55 -5.55 6.94
N MET A 611 -1.89 -5.46 8.08
CA MET A 611 -0.44 -5.42 8.22
C MET A 611 -0.01 -6.44 9.27
N ILE A 612 1.09 -7.13 9.00
CA ILE A 612 1.86 -7.81 10.05
C ILE A 612 2.92 -6.82 10.54
N CYS A 613 2.81 -6.45 11.80
CA CYS A 613 3.79 -5.63 12.50
C CYS A 613 4.71 -6.52 13.32
N GLU A 614 5.97 -6.13 13.50
CA GLU A 614 6.88 -6.80 14.41
C GLU A 614 6.95 -6.04 15.72
N ARG A 615 6.64 -6.72 16.83
CA ARG A 615 6.76 -6.17 18.18
C ARG A 615 8.23 -5.94 18.50
N MET A 616 8.54 -4.75 19.03
CA MET A 616 9.87 -4.50 19.56
C MET A 616 10.00 -5.20 20.92
N PRO A 617 11.08 -5.95 21.16
CA PRO A 617 11.32 -6.56 22.46
C PRO A 617 11.55 -5.47 23.52
N ARG A 618 11.52 -5.88 24.79
CA ARG A 618 11.85 -4.97 25.89
C ARG A 618 13.26 -4.44 25.69
N ILE A 619 13.38 -3.13 25.55
CA ILE A 619 14.67 -2.46 25.49
C ILE A 619 15.22 -2.39 26.91
N PRO A 620 16.50 -2.70 27.15
CA PRO A 620 17.13 -2.48 28.45
C PRO A 620 16.95 -1.02 28.84
N VAL A 621 16.20 -0.77 29.91
CA VAL A 621 16.07 0.55 30.53
C VAL A 621 16.54 0.36 31.95
N ASP A 622 17.59 1.08 32.33
CA ASP A 622 17.94 1.25 33.74
C ASP A 622 17.01 2.28 34.39
#